data_AF-A0A0C5W2C8-F1
#
_entry.id   AF-A0A0C5W2C8-F1
#
_cell.length_a   1.000
_cell.length_b   1.000
_cell.length_c   1.000
_cell.angle_alpha   90.00
_cell.angle_beta   90.00
_cell.angle_gamma   90.00
#
_symmetry.space_group_name_H-M   'P 1'
#
loop_
_entity.id
_entity.type
_entity.pdbx_description
1 polymer ?
#
loop_
_entity_poly.entity_id
_entity_poly.type
_entity_poly.pdbx_seq_one_letter_code
_entity_poly.pdbx_strand_id
1 'polypeptide(L)'
;MIKDYIIIGAGPAGLQLGYLMQQSSADYLILESGSGVGSFFKQYPRHRQLISINKKYTGDTDLERNLRSDWNSLLNNHNLQFPDYSSRYFPSADTFVTYLEDFHQQHQINVLFDQTVDRIEKTDVFTIHCSNGQTYQCRALIVATGVSQENVPDIPGIELCERYSNTIIEPMDYVNQRVLIIGKGNSAFETADNLIETTAYIHVAGRSSIRLAWQTHYVGHLRAVNNNLLDTYQLKSQNAILDGEVVSVEKLDNEYKVIFSFSRSNEVHKTLYYDRVICCTGFRFNADIFATSCRPNMTIHDRFPEMNSQWESVNVPDLYFAGTLMQQRDFKKSTCGFVHGFRYAVRSLFHILNLRYQNLPLPTHTLPLNATLLASFIAERINRTSALWQQFEFMCDSVLLDQQGCHYIEELPVAFCHDTFGRESKNYISIALEYGPDHDKVDPFNIDINRVSQDDHENALNAQYLHPVLRFYYQGKHVSTHHMAENLENEWNRYESHVIPLQQYLSSCLQLVTGTEVPDTAEA
;
A
#
# COMPACT_ATOMS: atom_id res chain seq x y z
N MET A 1 25.74 16.42 16.44
CA MET A 1 24.55 16.80 17.23
C MET A 1 23.51 15.71 17.06
N ILE A 2 22.78 15.37 18.11
CA ILE A 2 21.72 14.36 18.08
C ILE A 2 20.47 15.03 17.47
N LYS A 3 19.86 14.38 16.48
CA LYS A 3 18.59 14.80 15.87
C LYS A 3 17.40 14.25 16.64
N ASP A 4 16.24 14.89 16.55
CA ASP A 4 15.00 14.26 17.00
C ASP A 4 14.65 13.07 16.09
N TYR A 5 14.70 13.29 14.78
CA TYR A 5 14.34 12.29 13.79
C TYR A 5 15.44 12.09 12.74
N ILE A 6 15.78 10.84 12.44
CA ILE A 6 16.50 10.50 11.19
C ILE A 6 15.60 9.60 10.36
N ILE A 7 15.53 9.89 9.06
CA ILE A 7 14.86 9.06 8.07
C ILE A 7 15.93 8.42 7.17
N ILE A 8 15.89 7.11 6.98
CA ILE A 8 16.79 6.41 6.05
C ILE A 8 16.06 6.16 4.74
N GLY A 9 16.53 6.82 3.66
CA GLY A 9 16.02 6.72 2.30
C GLY A 9 15.24 7.97 1.86
N ALA A 10 15.63 8.55 0.74
CA ALA A 10 14.94 9.66 0.05
C ALA A 10 14.12 9.17 -1.15
N GLY A 11 13.45 8.02 -0.99
CA GLY A 11 12.36 7.59 -1.86
C GLY A 11 11.06 8.38 -1.59
N PRO A 12 9.95 8.07 -2.29
CA PRO A 12 8.71 8.84 -2.17
C PRO A 12 8.19 8.97 -0.73
N ALA A 13 8.29 7.92 0.09
CA ALA A 13 7.84 7.95 1.48
C ALA A 13 8.75 8.82 2.39
N GLY A 14 10.07 8.74 2.19
CA GLY A 14 11.02 9.58 2.91
C GLY A 14 10.81 11.06 2.57
N LEU A 15 10.61 11.38 1.29
CA LEU A 15 10.28 12.74 0.86
C LEU A 15 8.92 13.21 1.38
N GLN A 16 7.89 12.36 1.38
CA GLN A 16 6.59 12.71 1.95
C GLN A 16 6.69 13.07 3.43
N LEU A 17 7.40 12.26 4.21
CA LEU A 17 7.58 12.51 5.65
C LEU A 17 8.46 13.74 5.88
N GLY A 18 9.54 13.86 5.12
CA GLY A 18 10.44 15.02 5.15
C GLY A 18 9.70 16.32 4.83
N TYR A 19 8.81 16.33 3.85
CA TYR A 19 7.94 17.47 3.56
C TYR A 19 7.11 17.89 4.77
N LEU A 20 6.41 16.94 5.42
CA LEU A 20 5.58 17.24 6.59
C LEU A 20 6.41 17.73 7.80
N MET A 21 7.58 17.13 8.02
CA MET A 21 8.54 17.55 9.04
C MET A 21 9.13 18.94 8.74
N GLN A 22 9.40 19.25 7.46
CA GLN A 22 9.84 20.57 7.02
C GLN A 22 8.77 21.63 7.29
N GLN A 23 7.52 21.36 6.95
CA GLN A 23 6.41 22.30 7.17
C GLN A 23 6.17 22.60 8.66
N SER A 24 6.46 21.65 9.55
CA SER A 24 6.35 21.82 11.00
C SER A 24 7.64 22.28 11.68
N SER A 25 8.71 22.56 10.91
CA SER A 25 10.03 22.93 11.44
C SER A 25 10.60 21.91 12.44
N ALA A 26 10.31 20.63 12.26
CA ALA A 26 10.84 19.55 13.09
C ALA A 26 12.37 19.41 12.91
N ASP A 27 13.08 18.94 13.94
CA ASP A 27 14.52 18.65 13.82
C ASP A 27 14.76 17.26 13.21
N TYR A 28 14.82 17.21 11.88
CA TYR A 28 14.98 15.98 11.12
C TYR A 28 16.15 16.01 10.13
N LEU A 29 16.55 14.83 9.68
CA LEU A 29 17.53 14.62 8.62
C LEU A 29 17.20 13.36 7.81
N ILE A 30 17.26 13.43 6.49
CA ILE A 30 17.16 12.25 5.61
C ILE A 30 18.56 11.83 5.15
N LEU A 31 18.88 10.54 5.25
CA LEU A 31 20.10 9.96 4.71
C LEU A 31 19.76 9.13 3.47
N GLU A 32 20.33 9.46 2.31
CA GLU A 32 20.13 8.76 1.04
C GLU A 32 21.44 8.18 0.52
N SER A 33 21.40 6.91 0.12
CA SER A 33 22.55 6.18 -0.41
C SER A 33 23.01 6.66 -1.79
N GLY A 34 22.07 7.06 -2.66
CA GLY A 34 22.35 7.56 -3.99
C GLY A 34 22.72 9.04 -4.01
N SER A 35 23.16 9.50 -5.17
CA SER A 35 23.51 10.90 -5.44
C SER A 35 22.29 11.80 -5.70
N GLY A 36 21.08 11.26 -5.58
CA GLY A 36 19.83 11.96 -5.76
C GLY A 36 18.65 11.19 -5.18
N VAL A 37 17.47 11.81 -5.21
CA VAL A 37 16.24 11.23 -4.68
C VAL A 37 15.67 10.15 -5.60
N GLY A 38 14.79 9.30 -5.06
CA GLY A 38 14.07 8.30 -5.85
C GLY A 38 14.96 7.27 -6.54
N SER A 39 16.17 7.00 -6.01
CA SER A 39 17.21 6.17 -6.64
C SER A 39 16.72 4.79 -7.10
N PHE A 40 15.78 4.16 -6.37
CA PHE A 40 15.15 2.90 -6.79
C PHE A 40 14.49 3.01 -8.18
N PHE A 41 13.78 4.11 -8.44
CA PHE A 41 13.06 4.33 -9.67
C PHE A 41 13.98 4.65 -10.85
N LYS A 42 15.27 4.93 -10.63
CA LYS A 42 16.26 5.06 -11.73
C LYS A 42 16.57 3.71 -12.39
N GLN A 43 16.36 2.60 -11.67
CA GLN A 43 16.56 1.25 -12.20
C GLN A 43 15.25 0.50 -12.44
N TYR A 44 14.23 0.73 -11.60
CA TYR A 44 12.98 -0.03 -11.60
C TYR A 44 11.74 0.83 -11.94
N PRO A 45 10.67 0.21 -12.45
CA PRO A 45 10.65 -1.12 -13.09
C PRO A 45 11.65 -1.19 -14.25
N ARG A 46 12.15 -2.39 -14.55
CA ARG A 46 13.26 -2.57 -15.50
C ARG A 46 12.87 -2.13 -16.92
N HIS A 47 11.60 -2.31 -17.28
CA HIS A 47 11.03 -1.88 -18.56
C HIS A 47 10.51 -0.43 -18.54
N ARG A 48 10.84 0.33 -17.48
CA ARG A 48 10.62 1.78 -17.32
C ARG A 48 9.18 2.27 -17.37
N GLN A 49 8.16 1.41 -17.49
CA GLN A 49 6.75 1.79 -17.41
C GLN A 49 6.17 1.50 -16.03
N LEU A 50 5.59 2.50 -15.37
CA LEU A 50 4.93 2.31 -14.09
C LEU A 50 3.58 1.60 -14.23
N ILE A 51 3.24 0.78 -13.23
CA ILE A 51 1.93 0.13 -13.11
C ILE A 51 0.90 0.98 -12.35
N SER A 52 1.30 2.12 -11.80
CA SER A 52 0.45 3.12 -11.16
C SER A 52 -0.27 3.97 -12.21
N ILE A 53 -1.53 4.32 -11.93
CA ILE A 53 -2.33 5.10 -12.89
C ILE A 53 -2.10 6.59 -12.71
N ASN A 54 -2.25 7.33 -13.79
CA ASN A 54 -2.22 8.77 -13.85
C ASN A 54 -3.37 9.26 -14.73
N LYS A 55 -4.56 9.42 -14.14
CA LYS A 55 -5.74 9.92 -14.85
C LYS A 55 -5.83 11.44 -14.71
N LYS A 56 -5.21 12.16 -15.66
CA LYS A 56 -5.22 13.64 -15.69
C LYS A 56 -6.62 14.23 -15.88
N TYR A 57 -7.46 13.59 -16.71
CA TYR A 57 -8.79 14.10 -17.06
C TYR A 57 -9.86 13.28 -16.34
N THR A 58 -10.23 13.72 -15.14
CA THR A 58 -11.24 13.09 -14.28
C THR A 58 -12.65 13.65 -14.50
N GLY A 59 -12.75 14.88 -15.02
CA GLY A 59 -14.01 15.63 -15.08
C GLY A 59 -14.34 16.37 -13.77
N ASP A 60 -13.42 16.38 -12.81
CA ASP A 60 -13.59 17.04 -11.50
C ASP A 60 -12.55 18.14 -11.27
N THR A 61 -12.98 19.22 -10.63
CA THR A 61 -12.13 20.36 -10.23
C THR A 61 -11.61 20.22 -8.80
N ASP A 62 -12.15 19.31 -7.99
CA ASP A 62 -11.66 19.06 -6.63
C ASP A 62 -10.34 18.29 -6.65
N LEU A 63 -9.28 18.96 -6.20
CA LEU A 63 -7.92 18.42 -6.21
C LEU A 63 -7.74 17.26 -5.21
N GLU A 64 -8.49 17.23 -4.11
CA GLU A 64 -8.49 16.12 -3.17
C GLU A 64 -9.15 14.89 -3.81
N ARG A 65 -10.32 15.06 -4.45
CA ARG A 65 -11.01 13.94 -5.12
C ARG A 65 -10.18 13.42 -6.30
N ASN A 66 -9.47 14.27 -7.02
CA ASN A 66 -8.57 13.87 -8.11
C ASN A 66 -7.44 12.93 -7.67
N LEU A 67 -7.01 12.98 -6.40
CA LEU A 67 -6.04 12.05 -5.84
C LEU A 67 -6.55 10.59 -5.79
N ARG A 68 -7.85 10.33 -5.99
CA ARG A 68 -8.38 8.97 -6.21
C ARG A 68 -7.85 8.33 -7.50
N SER A 69 -7.55 9.14 -8.51
CA SER A 69 -7.10 8.68 -9.83
C SER A 69 -5.68 9.11 -10.20
N ASP A 70 -5.04 9.89 -9.34
CA ASP A 70 -3.61 10.17 -9.37
C ASP A 70 -2.90 9.31 -8.34
N TRP A 71 -2.20 8.28 -8.83
CA TRP A 71 -1.52 7.34 -7.95
C TRP A 71 -0.04 7.64 -7.69
N ASN A 72 0.46 8.78 -8.15
CA ASN A 72 1.88 9.10 -8.17
C ASN A 72 2.22 10.34 -7.34
N SER A 73 1.31 11.32 -7.24
CA SER A 73 1.59 12.51 -6.42
C SER A 73 1.80 12.17 -4.95
N LEU A 74 2.82 12.80 -4.38
CA LEU A 74 2.97 13.02 -2.96
C LEU A 74 2.02 14.15 -2.52
N LEU A 75 1.48 14.03 -1.30
CA LEU A 75 0.63 15.04 -0.67
C LEU A 75 1.42 16.33 -0.47
N ASN A 76 0.84 17.44 -0.91
CA ASN A 76 1.31 18.80 -0.74
C ASN A 76 0.13 19.77 -0.80
N ASN A 77 0.40 21.08 -0.76
CA ASN A 77 -0.61 22.15 -0.87
C ASN A 77 -1.14 22.33 -2.31
N HIS A 78 -1.22 21.25 -3.08
CA HIS A 78 -1.60 21.17 -4.49
C HIS A 78 -0.82 22.10 -5.43
N ASN A 79 0.42 22.43 -5.09
CA ASN A 79 1.31 23.27 -5.89
C ASN A 79 2.31 22.47 -6.74
N LEU A 80 2.30 21.14 -6.63
CA LEU A 80 3.09 20.25 -7.48
C LEU A 80 2.38 18.90 -7.64
N GLN A 81 1.84 18.63 -8.83
CA GLN A 81 1.05 17.43 -9.08
C GLN A 81 1.65 16.61 -10.22
N PHE A 82 1.77 15.30 -10.04
CA PHE A 82 2.31 14.40 -11.05
C PHE A 82 1.56 14.44 -12.40
N PRO A 83 0.22 14.62 -12.48
CA PRO A 83 -0.49 14.81 -13.75
C PRO A 83 0.02 15.96 -14.62
N ASP A 84 0.79 16.91 -14.09
CA ASP A 84 1.42 17.97 -14.88
C ASP A 84 2.67 17.50 -15.64
N TYR A 85 3.26 16.38 -15.24
CA TYR A 85 4.45 15.80 -15.84
C TYR A 85 4.15 14.79 -16.95
N SER A 86 2.97 14.17 -16.93
CA SER A 86 2.59 13.19 -17.95
C SER A 86 1.09 13.21 -18.24
N SER A 87 0.73 13.05 -19.50
CA SER A 87 -0.63 12.75 -19.94
C SER A 87 -0.89 11.26 -20.11
N ARG A 88 0.15 10.41 -19.95
CA ARG A 88 0.02 8.96 -20.08
C ARG A 88 -0.71 8.39 -18.86
N TYR A 89 -1.61 7.43 -19.11
CA TYR A 89 -2.31 6.73 -18.04
C TYR A 89 -1.38 5.83 -17.22
N PHE A 90 -0.42 5.17 -17.89
CA PHE A 90 0.71 4.48 -17.26
C PHE A 90 1.99 5.24 -17.64
N PRO A 91 2.50 6.11 -16.76
CA PRO A 91 3.63 6.98 -17.06
C PRO A 91 4.98 6.25 -17.05
N SER A 92 6.01 6.88 -17.60
CA SER A 92 7.39 6.41 -17.46
C SER A 92 7.90 6.60 -16.03
N ALA A 93 8.71 5.67 -15.56
CA ALA A 93 9.46 5.76 -14.32
C ALA A 93 10.44 6.93 -14.31
N ASP A 94 11.00 7.30 -15.48
CA ASP A 94 11.90 8.45 -15.60
C ASP A 94 11.17 9.77 -15.29
N THR A 95 9.93 9.90 -15.76
CA THR A 95 9.07 11.05 -15.44
C THR A 95 8.78 11.14 -13.93
N PHE A 96 8.65 9.99 -13.26
CA PHE A 96 8.47 9.95 -11.82
C PHE A 96 9.72 10.34 -11.05
N VAL A 97 10.92 9.97 -11.53
CA VAL A 97 12.18 10.46 -10.97
C VAL A 97 12.25 11.99 -11.06
N THR A 98 11.95 12.57 -12.23
CA THR A 98 11.91 14.04 -12.39
C THR A 98 10.93 14.70 -11.43
N TYR A 99 9.72 14.17 -11.28
CA TYR A 99 8.75 14.67 -10.31
C TYR A 99 9.28 14.66 -8.87
N LEU A 100 9.96 13.59 -8.45
CA LEU A 100 10.52 13.50 -7.09
C LEU A 100 11.68 14.49 -6.89
N GLU A 101 12.50 14.69 -7.92
CA GLU A 101 13.60 15.68 -7.91
C GLU A 101 13.05 17.11 -7.74
N ASP A 102 12.01 17.47 -8.51
CA ASP A 102 11.34 18.77 -8.39
C ASP A 102 10.64 18.93 -7.04
N PHE A 103 9.98 17.88 -6.53
CA PHE A 103 9.34 17.89 -5.21
C PHE A 103 10.36 18.16 -4.10
N HIS A 104 11.53 17.50 -4.16
CA HIS A 104 12.62 17.75 -3.22
C HIS A 104 13.15 19.19 -3.29
N GLN A 105 13.39 19.70 -4.50
CA GLN A 105 13.93 21.05 -4.71
C GLN A 105 12.94 22.14 -4.28
N GLN A 106 11.69 22.05 -4.72
CA GLN A 106 10.64 23.04 -4.45
C GLN A 106 10.34 23.18 -2.95
N HIS A 107 10.41 22.06 -2.21
CA HIS A 107 10.11 22.04 -0.78
C HIS A 107 11.36 22.09 0.12
N GLN A 108 12.57 22.16 -0.46
CA GLN A 108 13.85 22.25 0.25
C GLN A 108 13.99 21.20 1.36
N ILE A 109 13.60 19.97 1.06
CA ILE A 109 13.60 18.87 2.02
C ILE A 109 15.04 18.54 2.43
N ASN A 110 15.31 18.40 3.72
CA ASN A 110 16.66 18.21 4.26
C ASN A 110 17.17 16.78 4.03
N VAL A 111 17.90 16.59 2.92
CA VAL A 111 18.48 15.30 2.49
C VAL A 111 20.00 15.41 2.40
N LEU A 112 20.71 14.44 2.96
CA LEU A 112 22.12 14.19 2.68
C LEU A 112 22.27 12.98 1.77
N PHE A 113 22.89 13.21 0.62
CA PHE A 113 23.18 12.20 -0.39
C PHE A 113 24.51 11.51 -0.14
N ASP A 114 24.73 10.40 -0.86
CA ASP A 114 25.93 9.56 -0.76
C ASP A 114 26.19 9.06 0.68
N GLN A 115 25.11 8.86 1.44
CA GLN A 115 25.08 8.34 2.80
C GLN A 115 24.55 6.90 2.80
N THR A 116 25.40 5.96 2.39
CA THR A 116 25.05 4.54 2.48
C THR A 116 25.18 4.08 3.94
N VAL A 117 24.05 3.82 4.58
CA VAL A 117 24.01 3.28 5.95
C VAL A 117 24.40 1.80 5.93
N ASP A 118 25.44 1.44 6.68
CA ASP A 118 25.95 0.07 6.77
C ASP A 118 25.67 -0.58 8.13
N ARG A 119 25.54 0.22 9.19
CA ARG A 119 25.38 -0.28 10.56
C ARG A 119 24.59 0.69 11.42
N ILE A 120 23.63 0.16 12.18
CA ILE A 120 22.78 0.87 13.12
C ILE A 120 22.91 0.18 14.48
N GLU A 121 23.16 0.97 15.50
CA GLU A 121 23.20 0.54 16.89
C GLU A 121 22.20 1.36 17.73
N LYS A 122 21.68 0.77 18.81
CA LYS A 122 20.90 1.51 19.81
C LYS A 122 21.48 1.28 21.20
N THR A 123 21.76 2.38 21.89
CA THR A 123 21.96 2.43 23.35
C THR A 123 20.79 3.23 23.94
N ASP A 124 21.02 4.49 24.34
CA ASP A 124 19.97 5.43 24.73
C ASP A 124 19.30 6.06 23.49
N VAL A 125 20.09 6.28 22.44
CA VAL A 125 19.69 6.82 21.14
C VAL A 125 20.20 5.92 20.02
N PHE A 126 19.67 6.07 18.81
CA PHE A 126 20.22 5.38 17.65
C PHE A 126 21.53 6.05 17.21
N THR A 127 22.51 5.24 16.85
CA THR A 127 23.74 5.66 16.16
C THR A 127 23.77 4.98 14.79
N ILE A 128 23.87 5.79 13.74
CA ILE A 128 23.81 5.38 12.34
C ILE A 128 25.19 5.60 11.73
N HIS A 129 25.83 4.53 11.29
CA HIS A 129 27.12 4.55 10.62
C HIS A 129 26.91 4.50 9.11
N CYS A 130 27.63 5.37 8.41
CA CYS A 130 27.67 5.39 6.96
C CYS A 130 29.01 4.84 6.46
N SER A 131 29.01 4.23 5.28
CA SER A 131 30.19 3.62 4.65
C SER A 131 31.33 4.61 4.36
N ASN A 132 31.03 5.90 4.32
CA ASN A 132 32.01 6.99 4.16
C ASN A 132 32.68 7.39 5.49
N GLY A 133 32.41 6.67 6.59
CA GLY A 133 32.94 6.94 7.93
C GLY A 133 32.19 8.00 8.73
N GLN A 134 31.17 8.65 8.16
CA GLN A 134 30.32 9.57 8.90
C GLN A 134 29.39 8.82 9.84
N THR A 135 29.03 9.47 10.95
CA THR A 135 28.13 8.91 11.96
C THR A 135 27.12 9.95 12.38
N TYR A 136 25.87 9.52 12.49
CA TYR A 136 24.73 10.34 12.87
C TYR A 136 24.01 9.73 14.07
N GLN A 137 23.30 10.55 14.83
CA GLN A 137 22.55 10.09 16.01
C GLN A 137 21.15 10.69 16.03
N CYS A 138 20.16 9.90 16.46
CA CYS A 138 18.79 10.38 16.64
C CYS A 138 18.04 9.68 17.76
N ARG A 139 17.00 10.36 18.26
CA ARG A 139 16.07 9.79 19.26
C ARG A 139 15.11 8.78 18.63
N ALA A 140 14.47 9.16 17.52
CA ALA A 140 13.58 8.29 16.76
C ALA A 140 14.12 8.06 15.34
N LEU A 141 14.18 6.80 14.93
CA LEU A 141 14.69 6.39 13.63
C LEU A 141 13.52 5.90 12.76
N ILE A 142 13.39 6.45 11.56
CA ILE A 142 12.37 6.05 10.59
C ILE A 142 13.05 5.42 9.38
N VAL A 143 12.74 4.17 9.09
CA VAL A 143 13.31 3.44 7.96
C VAL A 143 12.35 3.51 6.78
N ALA A 144 12.74 4.23 5.73
CA ALA A 144 11.97 4.45 4.51
C ALA A 144 12.68 3.86 3.27
N THR A 145 13.50 2.83 3.46
CA THR A 145 14.34 2.21 2.41
C THR A 145 13.56 1.33 1.42
N GLY A 146 12.28 1.06 1.71
CA GLY A 146 11.50 0.05 0.98
C GLY A 146 12.09 -1.36 1.12
N VAL A 147 11.75 -2.23 0.18
CA VAL A 147 12.30 -3.60 0.06
C VAL A 147 13.49 -3.58 -0.91
N SER A 148 14.70 -3.47 -0.37
CA SER A 148 15.92 -3.22 -1.15
C SER A 148 16.75 -4.47 -1.47
N GLN A 149 16.52 -5.59 -0.79
CA GLN A 149 17.20 -6.86 -1.06
C GLN A 149 16.36 -7.75 -1.97
N GLU A 150 16.99 -8.47 -2.90
CA GLU A 150 16.28 -9.49 -3.67
C GLU A 150 15.80 -10.63 -2.78
N ASN A 151 14.60 -11.13 -3.04
CA ASN A 151 14.07 -12.31 -2.40
C ASN A 151 14.50 -13.56 -3.20
N VAL A 152 15.58 -14.20 -2.78
CA VAL A 152 16.10 -15.42 -3.40
C VAL A 152 15.49 -16.64 -2.73
N PRO A 153 14.66 -17.45 -3.43
CA PRO A 153 14.09 -18.66 -2.85
C PRO A 153 15.16 -19.73 -2.65
N ASP A 154 14.98 -20.59 -1.65
CA ASP A 154 15.82 -21.76 -1.40
C ASP A 154 15.48 -22.87 -2.41
N ILE A 155 16.10 -22.78 -3.59
CA ILE A 155 15.99 -23.74 -4.69
C ILE A 155 17.43 -24.11 -5.09
N PRO A 156 17.82 -25.40 -5.07
CA PRO A 156 19.13 -25.83 -5.55
C PRO A 156 19.41 -25.33 -6.98
N GLY A 157 20.51 -24.60 -7.16
CA GLY A 157 20.94 -24.03 -8.45
C GLY A 157 20.29 -22.70 -8.82
N ILE A 158 19.51 -22.08 -7.93
CA ILE A 158 18.89 -20.76 -8.18
C ILE A 158 19.93 -19.65 -8.40
N GLU A 159 21.13 -19.79 -7.83
CA GLU A 159 22.27 -18.90 -7.99
C GLU A 159 22.83 -18.90 -9.42
N LEU A 160 22.55 -19.94 -10.21
CA LEU A 160 22.93 -20.04 -11.62
C LEU A 160 21.99 -19.23 -12.52
N CYS A 161 20.80 -18.89 -12.02
CA CYS A 161 19.77 -18.17 -12.76
C CYS A 161 20.06 -16.67 -12.81
N GLU A 162 19.54 -16.02 -13.83
CA GLU A 162 19.57 -14.57 -13.95
C GLU A 162 18.62 -13.93 -12.94
N ARG A 163 18.92 -12.70 -12.54
CA ARG A 163 18.09 -11.95 -11.59
C ARG A 163 17.38 -10.83 -12.32
N TYR A 164 16.16 -10.52 -11.89
CA TYR A 164 15.42 -9.38 -12.42
C TYR A 164 16.23 -8.07 -12.35
N SER A 165 17.08 -7.87 -11.34
CA SER A 165 17.93 -6.67 -11.23
C SER A 165 18.97 -6.51 -12.33
N ASN A 166 19.50 -7.62 -12.86
CA ASN A 166 20.68 -7.63 -13.73
C ASN A 166 20.48 -8.32 -15.08
N THR A 167 19.32 -8.92 -15.32
CA THR A 167 18.99 -9.54 -16.59
C THR A 167 19.01 -8.52 -17.72
N ILE A 168 19.42 -9.00 -18.90
CA ILE A 168 19.29 -8.27 -20.15
C ILE A 168 17.80 -8.09 -20.45
N ILE A 169 17.42 -6.88 -20.86
CA ILE A 169 16.04 -6.52 -21.16
C ILE A 169 15.79 -6.24 -22.64
N GLU A 170 16.81 -6.35 -23.49
CA GLU A 170 16.71 -6.17 -24.93
C GLU A 170 16.02 -7.39 -25.58
N PRO A 171 14.81 -7.25 -26.15
CA PRO A 171 14.07 -8.39 -26.71
C PRO A 171 14.86 -9.13 -27.79
N MET A 172 15.68 -8.43 -28.57
CA MET A 172 16.46 -9.04 -29.66
C MET A 172 17.52 -10.04 -29.18
N ASP A 173 17.94 -9.98 -27.92
CA ASP A 173 18.87 -10.96 -27.34
C ASP A 173 18.18 -12.30 -27.00
N TYR A 174 16.85 -12.38 -27.13
CA TYR A 174 16.04 -13.56 -26.83
C TYR A 174 15.41 -14.23 -28.05
N VAL A 175 15.85 -13.86 -29.26
CA VAL A 175 15.29 -14.38 -30.52
C VAL A 175 15.30 -15.92 -30.55
N ASN A 176 14.13 -16.52 -30.73
CA ASN A 176 13.88 -17.97 -30.78
C ASN A 176 14.30 -18.76 -29.53
N GLN A 177 14.57 -18.10 -28.41
CA GLN A 177 14.94 -18.77 -27.17
C GLN A 177 13.73 -19.26 -26.37
N ARG A 178 13.95 -20.31 -25.57
CA ARG A 178 13.03 -20.85 -24.57
C ARG A 178 13.38 -20.23 -23.23
N VAL A 179 12.48 -19.43 -22.68
CA VAL A 179 12.73 -18.66 -21.46
C VAL A 179 11.81 -19.15 -20.35
N LEU A 180 12.40 -19.44 -19.19
CA LEU A 180 11.68 -19.63 -17.94
C LEU A 180 11.76 -18.36 -17.10
N ILE A 181 10.62 -17.87 -16.63
CA ILE A 181 10.54 -16.80 -15.64
C ILE A 181 9.95 -17.38 -14.35
N ILE A 182 10.71 -17.30 -13.26
CA ILE A 182 10.31 -17.78 -11.93
C ILE A 182 9.68 -16.62 -11.15
N GLY A 183 8.39 -16.75 -10.83
CA GLY A 183 7.57 -15.75 -10.16
C GLY A 183 6.26 -15.50 -10.91
N LYS A 184 5.17 -15.16 -10.19
CA LYS A 184 3.86 -14.83 -10.78
C LYS A 184 3.33 -13.45 -10.37
N GLY A 185 4.25 -12.52 -10.08
CA GLY A 185 3.94 -11.12 -9.77
C GLY A 185 4.13 -10.20 -10.98
N ASN A 186 3.89 -8.89 -10.80
CA ASN A 186 4.00 -7.92 -11.88
C ASN A 186 5.37 -7.93 -12.58
N SER A 187 6.49 -8.04 -11.85
CA SER A 187 7.85 -8.10 -12.43
C SER A 187 8.07 -9.29 -13.37
N ALA A 188 7.45 -10.43 -13.08
CA ALA A 188 7.53 -11.60 -13.95
C ALA A 188 6.75 -11.38 -15.25
N PHE A 189 5.55 -10.82 -15.13
CA PHE A 189 4.66 -10.58 -16.26
C PHE A 189 5.08 -9.41 -17.13
N GLU A 190 5.64 -8.32 -16.59
CA GLU A 190 6.25 -7.27 -17.45
C GLU A 190 7.45 -7.80 -18.23
N THR A 191 8.23 -8.71 -17.64
CA THR A 191 9.38 -9.33 -18.31
C THR A 191 8.89 -10.28 -19.39
N ALA A 192 7.85 -11.06 -19.12
CA ALA A 192 7.24 -11.90 -20.11
C ALA A 192 6.66 -11.08 -21.28
N ASP A 193 5.95 -9.99 -20.98
CA ASP A 193 5.33 -9.11 -21.96
C ASP A 193 6.36 -8.47 -22.89
N ASN A 194 7.47 -7.97 -22.34
CA ASN A 194 8.57 -7.39 -23.10
C ASN A 194 9.28 -8.41 -24.03
N LEU A 195 9.31 -9.69 -23.66
CA LEU A 195 10.01 -10.74 -24.41
C LEU A 195 9.11 -11.54 -25.35
N ILE A 196 7.80 -11.30 -25.33
CA ILE A 196 6.80 -12.16 -25.99
C ILE A 196 6.90 -12.16 -27.51
N GLU A 197 7.41 -11.08 -28.10
CA GLU A 197 7.52 -10.92 -29.57
C GLU A 197 8.72 -11.65 -30.17
N THR A 198 9.77 -11.92 -29.38
CA THR A 198 11.05 -12.42 -29.89
C THR A 198 11.37 -13.85 -29.45
N THR A 199 10.87 -14.27 -28.29
CA THR A 199 11.09 -15.62 -27.75
C THR A 199 10.31 -16.69 -28.53
N ALA A 200 10.81 -17.93 -28.53
CA ALA A 200 10.06 -19.06 -29.07
C ALA A 200 9.02 -19.59 -28.06
N TYR A 201 9.35 -19.58 -26.77
CA TYR A 201 8.46 -20.01 -25.69
C TYR A 201 8.78 -19.23 -24.42
N ILE A 202 7.75 -18.71 -23.74
CA ILE A 202 7.86 -18.21 -22.37
C ILE A 202 7.04 -19.09 -21.46
N HIS A 203 7.69 -19.64 -20.45
CA HIS A 203 7.01 -20.26 -19.32
C HIS A 203 7.14 -19.36 -18.09
N VAL A 204 6.01 -19.04 -17.46
CA VAL A 204 5.97 -18.33 -16.16
C VAL A 204 5.56 -19.32 -15.08
N ALA A 205 6.40 -19.50 -14.06
CA ALA A 205 6.22 -20.54 -13.05
C ALA A 205 6.17 -20.01 -11.62
N GLY A 206 5.45 -20.72 -10.74
CA GLY A 206 5.41 -20.42 -9.31
C GLY A 206 4.40 -21.28 -8.55
N ARG A 207 4.56 -21.35 -7.23
CA ARG A 207 3.83 -22.27 -6.34
C ARG A 207 2.31 -22.03 -6.25
N SER A 208 1.86 -20.79 -6.43
CA SER A 208 0.45 -20.40 -6.21
C SER A 208 -0.23 -20.00 -7.51
N SER A 209 -1.56 -20.17 -7.60
CA SER A 209 -2.34 -19.65 -8.72
C SER A 209 -2.19 -18.13 -8.84
N ILE A 210 -2.33 -17.63 -10.07
CA ILE A 210 -2.33 -16.19 -10.34
C ILE A 210 -3.56 -15.59 -9.68
N ARG A 211 -3.36 -14.45 -9.01
CA ARG A 211 -4.44 -13.58 -8.55
C ARG A 211 -4.37 -12.31 -9.38
N LEU A 212 -5.55 -11.76 -9.71
CA LEU A 212 -5.68 -10.60 -10.58
C LEU A 212 -6.02 -9.38 -9.73
N ALA A 213 -5.36 -8.25 -10.01
CA ALA A 213 -5.51 -7.04 -9.20
C ALA A 213 -6.95 -6.50 -9.19
N TRP A 214 -7.69 -6.64 -10.29
CA TRP A 214 -9.09 -6.20 -10.37
C TRP A 214 -10.06 -7.09 -9.59
N GLN A 215 -9.70 -8.33 -9.30
CA GLN A 215 -10.50 -9.24 -8.48
C GLN A 215 -10.24 -9.00 -6.99
N THR A 216 -8.96 -8.81 -6.65
CA THR A 216 -8.51 -8.73 -5.26
C THR A 216 -8.41 -7.31 -4.70
N HIS A 217 -8.57 -6.31 -5.56
CA HIS A 217 -8.30 -4.90 -5.29
C HIS A 217 -6.87 -4.58 -4.78
N TYR A 218 -5.97 -5.56 -4.80
CA TYR A 218 -4.57 -5.41 -4.38
C TYR A 218 -3.65 -5.28 -5.59
N VAL A 219 -3.03 -4.10 -5.75
CA VAL A 219 -2.19 -3.75 -6.91
C VAL A 219 -0.92 -4.60 -7.04
N GLY A 220 -0.51 -5.30 -5.98
CA GLY A 220 0.64 -6.20 -6.00
C GLY A 220 0.36 -7.56 -6.66
N HIS A 221 -0.91 -7.90 -6.86
CA HIS A 221 -1.32 -8.98 -7.75
C HIS A 221 -1.21 -8.55 -9.21
N LEU A 222 -1.36 -9.49 -10.14
CA LEU A 222 -1.11 -9.22 -11.56
C LEU A 222 -2.07 -8.15 -12.10
N ARG A 223 -1.48 -7.08 -12.64
CA ARG A 223 -2.18 -5.94 -13.22
C ARG A 223 -2.47 -6.18 -14.70
N ALA A 224 -3.63 -5.69 -15.15
CA ALA A 224 -4.10 -5.82 -16.53
C ALA A 224 -3.11 -5.29 -17.58
N VAL A 225 -2.31 -4.28 -17.24
CA VAL A 225 -1.29 -3.71 -18.12
C VAL A 225 -0.20 -4.72 -18.53
N ASN A 226 -0.02 -5.80 -17.76
CA ASN A 226 1.01 -6.83 -18.01
C ASN A 226 0.38 -8.19 -18.38
N ASN A 227 -0.84 -8.22 -18.92
CA ASN A 227 -1.60 -9.47 -19.08
C ASN A 227 -1.42 -10.18 -20.43
N ASN A 228 -0.75 -9.62 -21.44
CA ASN A 228 -0.82 -10.20 -22.80
C ASN A 228 -0.35 -11.66 -22.84
N LEU A 229 0.61 -12.04 -21.97
CA LEU A 229 1.01 -13.45 -21.81
C LEU A 229 -0.18 -14.38 -21.51
N LEU A 230 -1.14 -13.95 -20.68
CA LEU A 230 -2.33 -14.75 -20.36
C LEU A 230 -3.15 -15.08 -21.60
N ASP A 231 -3.30 -14.11 -22.51
CA ASP A 231 -4.04 -14.28 -23.75
C ASP A 231 -3.33 -15.29 -24.66
N THR A 232 -2.01 -15.12 -24.85
CA THR A 232 -1.21 -16.07 -25.65
C THR A 232 -1.21 -17.49 -25.06
N TYR A 233 -1.25 -17.64 -23.74
CA TYR A 233 -1.39 -18.94 -23.09
C TYR A 233 -2.75 -19.58 -23.39
N GLN A 234 -3.85 -18.84 -23.20
CA GLN A 234 -5.21 -19.35 -23.40
C GLN A 234 -5.51 -19.64 -24.87
N LEU A 235 -4.99 -18.82 -25.79
CA LEU A 235 -5.12 -18.99 -27.23
C LEU A 235 -4.08 -19.95 -27.82
N LYS A 236 -3.26 -20.60 -26.98
CA LYS A 236 -2.27 -21.64 -27.34
C LYS A 236 -1.17 -21.15 -28.30
N SER A 237 -0.76 -19.90 -28.14
CA SER A 237 0.35 -19.27 -28.87
C SER A 237 1.67 -19.45 -28.10
N GLN A 238 2.14 -20.70 -28.01
CA GLN A 238 3.47 -21.12 -27.51
C GLN A 238 3.84 -20.78 -26.04
N ASN A 239 3.12 -19.90 -25.36
CA ASN A 239 3.42 -19.53 -23.97
C ASN A 239 2.62 -20.35 -22.95
N ALA A 240 3.14 -20.50 -21.73
CA ALA A 240 2.45 -21.26 -20.69
C ALA A 240 2.64 -20.70 -19.28
N ILE A 241 1.60 -20.89 -18.46
CA ILE A 241 1.65 -20.65 -17.02
C ILE A 241 1.77 -22.00 -16.33
N LEU A 242 2.83 -22.18 -15.57
CA LEU A 242 3.11 -23.42 -14.86
C LEU A 242 2.69 -23.29 -13.39
N ASP A 243 1.61 -23.98 -13.03
CA ASP A 243 1.20 -24.22 -11.65
C ASP A 243 2.03 -25.35 -11.04
N GLY A 244 3.30 -25.05 -10.78
CA GLY A 244 4.26 -25.98 -10.22
C GLY A 244 5.40 -25.29 -9.50
N GLU A 245 5.99 -26.02 -8.57
CA GLU A 245 7.18 -25.64 -7.84
C GLU A 245 8.44 -26.01 -8.64
N VAL A 246 9.37 -25.07 -8.76
CA VAL A 246 10.72 -25.36 -9.26
C VAL A 246 11.48 -26.07 -8.14
N VAL A 247 11.84 -27.33 -8.38
CA VAL A 247 12.55 -28.20 -7.42
C VAL A 247 14.05 -27.97 -7.49
N SER A 248 14.61 -27.83 -8.69
CA SER A 248 16.03 -27.57 -8.89
C SER A 248 16.31 -26.99 -10.28
N VAL A 249 17.42 -26.28 -10.39
CA VAL A 249 17.98 -25.78 -11.64
C VAL A 249 19.40 -26.33 -11.79
N GLU A 250 19.72 -26.88 -12.95
CA GLU A 250 21.05 -27.35 -13.31
C GLU A 250 21.47 -26.63 -14.59
N LYS A 251 22.67 -26.04 -14.62
CA LYS A 251 23.22 -25.42 -15.83
C LYS A 251 24.08 -26.43 -16.57
N LEU A 252 23.64 -26.79 -17.78
CA LEU A 252 24.40 -27.55 -18.76
C LEU A 252 25.18 -26.56 -19.65
N ASP A 253 26.05 -27.05 -20.54
CA ASP A 253 26.97 -26.20 -21.32
C ASP A 253 26.26 -25.01 -22.00
N ASN A 254 25.11 -25.25 -22.64
CA ASN A 254 24.36 -24.23 -23.39
C ASN A 254 22.89 -24.05 -22.96
N GLU A 255 22.41 -24.75 -21.95
CA GLU A 255 21.01 -24.70 -21.53
C GLU A 255 20.83 -24.96 -20.03
N TYR A 256 19.67 -24.63 -19.49
CA TYR A 256 19.24 -24.92 -18.14
C TYR A 256 18.28 -26.10 -18.15
N LYS A 257 18.57 -27.10 -17.34
CA LYS A 257 17.68 -28.20 -17.03
C LYS A 257 16.96 -27.88 -15.72
N VAL A 258 15.63 -27.79 -15.77
CA VAL A 258 14.79 -27.40 -14.64
C VAL A 258 13.82 -28.51 -14.30
N ILE A 259 13.78 -28.90 -13.03
CA ILE A 259 12.85 -29.92 -12.52
C ILE A 259 11.67 -29.23 -11.85
N PHE A 260 10.45 -29.55 -12.29
CA PHE A 260 9.21 -29.05 -11.71
C PHE A 260 8.47 -30.15 -10.93
N SER A 261 7.80 -29.76 -9.85
CA SER A 261 6.75 -30.54 -9.20
C SER A 261 5.41 -29.83 -9.42
N PHE A 262 4.47 -30.45 -10.13
CA PHE A 262 3.19 -29.82 -10.47
C PHE A 262 2.12 -30.07 -9.41
N SER A 263 1.43 -29.02 -8.99
CA SER A 263 0.47 -29.06 -7.87
C SER A 263 -0.84 -29.81 -8.20
N ARG A 264 -1.14 -30.07 -9.47
CA ARG A 264 -2.43 -30.62 -9.94
C ARG A 264 -2.34 -32.00 -10.61
N SER A 265 -1.15 -32.59 -10.67
CA SER A 265 -0.95 -33.94 -11.20
C SER A 265 -0.27 -34.78 -10.12
N ASN A 266 -0.85 -35.93 -9.77
CA ASN A 266 -0.24 -36.91 -8.86
C ASN A 266 1.22 -37.18 -9.28
N GLU A 267 2.16 -36.61 -8.52
CA GLU A 267 3.61 -36.86 -8.50
C GLU A 267 4.27 -37.19 -9.85
N VAL A 268 4.33 -36.22 -10.78
CA VAL A 268 5.28 -36.30 -11.90
C VAL A 268 6.24 -35.14 -11.81
N HIS A 269 7.44 -35.41 -11.31
CA HIS A 269 8.57 -34.54 -11.56
C HIS A 269 8.77 -34.44 -13.07
N LYS A 270 8.66 -33.23 -13.63
CA LYS A 270 8.88 -33.00 -15.06
C LYS A 270 10.16 -32.22 -15.25
N THR A 271 11.03 -32.74 -16.11
CA THR A 271 12.21 -32.02 -16.55
C THR A 271 11.87 -31.22 -17.80
N LEU A 272 12.19 -29.93 -17.79
CA LEU A 272 12.09 -29.02 -18.93
C LEU A 272 13.43 -28.31 -19.14
N TYR A 273 13.68 -27.90 -20.38
CA TYR A 273 14.93 -27.29 -20.81
C TYR A 273 14.68 -25.88 -21.33
N TYR A 274 15.59 -24.96 -20.99
CA TYR A 274 15.49 -23.54 -21.32
C TYR A 274 16.85 -22.96 -21.67
N ASP A 275 16.90 -22.01 -22.60
CA ASP A 275 18.12 -21.26 -22.89
C ASP A 275 18.42 -20.25 -21.77
N ARG A 276 17.37 -19.74 -21.11
CA ARG A 276 17.46 -18.70 -20.07
C ARG A 276 16.49 -18.99 -18.93
N VAL A 277 16.92 -18.69 -17.70
CA VAL A 277 16.09 -18.76 -16.49
C VAL A 277 16.23 -17.46 -15.72
N ILE A 278 15.13 -16.71 -15.58
CA ILE A 278 15.09 -15.38 -14.96
C ILE A 278 14.28 -15.45 -13.66
N CYS A 279 14.87 -15.01 -12.55
CA CYS A 279 14.22 -14.94 -11.25
C CYS A 279 13.55 -13.58 -11.04
N CYS A 280 12.21 -13.57 -11.04
CA CYS A 280 11.36 -12.43 -10.71
C CYS A 280 10.61 -12.68 -9.39
N THR A 281 11.35 -13.07 -8.35
CA THR A 281 10.82 -13.59 -7.07
C THR A 281 10.59 -12.52 -6.00
N GLY A 282 10.65 -11.25 -6.40
CA GLY A 282 10.36 -10.10 -5.55
C GLY A 282 11.55 -9.65 -4.69
N PHE A 283 11.26 -8.78 -3.73
CA PHE A 283 12.23 -8.14 -2.85
C PHE A 283 11.79 -8.25 -1.39
N ARG A 284 12.75 -8.10 -0.47
CA ARG A 284 12.60 -8.09 0.98
C ARG A 284 13.34 -6.91 1.62
N PHE A 285 12.98 -6.60 2.86
CA PHE A 285 13.65 -5.60 3.68
C PHE A 285 15.09 -6.02 4.04
N ASN A 286 16.02 -5.06 4.07
CA ASN A 286 17.38 -5.27 4.55
C ASN A 286 17.47 -5.04 6.06
N ALA A 287 17.42 -6.12 6.85
CA ALA A 287 17.63 -6.05 8.29
C ALA A 287 19.11 -6.17 8.70
N ASP A 288 20.03 -6.39 7.75
CA ASP A 288 21.45 -6.64 8.02
C ASP A 288 22.23 -5.39 8.42
N ILE A 289 21.65 -4.21 8.15
CA ILE A 289 22.19 -2.93 8.63
C ILE A 289 22.00 -2.75 10.14
N PHE A 290 21.24 -3.60 10.84
CA PHE A 290 21.03 -3.48 12.29
C PHE A 290 21.95 -4.40 13.08
N ALA A 291 22.61 -3.86 14.09
CA ALA A 291 23.28 -4.66 15.11
C ALA A 291 22.26 -5.54 15.86
N THR A 292 22.73 -6.68 16.38
CA THR A 292 21.88 -7.66 17.07
C THR A 292 21.04 -7.05 18.21
N SER A 293 21.56 -6.04 18.90
CA SER A 293 20.86 -5.37 20.01
C SER A 293 19.62 -4.58 19.60
N CYS A 294 19.51 -4.19 18.32
CA CYS A 294 18.41 -3.38 17.82
C CYS A 294 17.90 -3.87 16.46
N ARG A 295 18.04 -5.16 16.17
CA ARG A 295 17.50 -5.78 14.96
C ARG A 295 15.98 -5.93 15.12
N PRO A 296 15.16 -5.37 14.22
CA PRO A 296 13.72 -5.57 14.29
C PRO A 296 13.37 -7.03 14.04
N ASN A 297 12.32 -7.51 14.71
CA ASN A 297 11.70 -8.79 14.37
C ASN A 297 11.25 -8.76 12.91
N MET A 298 11.36 -9.92 12.26
CA MET A 298 10.98 -10.10 10.86
C MET A 298 9.74 -10.98 10.78
N THR A 299 8.89 -10.72 9.79
CA THR A 299 7.63 -11.45 9.56
C THR A 299 7.34 -11.64 8.08
N ILE A 300 6.33 -12.45 7.76
CA ILE A 300 5.94 -12.81 6.39
C ILE A 300 7.13 -13.41 5.63
N HIS A 301 7.67 -14.51 6.14
CA HIS A 301 8.85 -15.20 5.58
C HIS A 301 10.08 -14.28 5.46
N ASP A 302 10.39 -13.55 6.53
CA ASP A 302 11.49 -12.58 6.60
C ASP A 302 11.47 -11.47 5.54
N ARG A 303 10.27 -11.17 5.01
CA ARG A 303 10.11 -10.16 3.96
C ARG A 303 10.01 -8.74 4.51
N PHE A 304 9.37 -8.58 5.67
CA PHE A 304 9.08 -7.27 6.26
C PHE A 304 9.41 -7.24 7.75
N PRO A 305 9.76 -6.07 8.31
CA PRO A 305 9.86 -5.90 9.75
C PRO A 305 8.46 -5.96 10.39
N GLU A 306 8.37 -6.56 11.57
CA GLU A 306 7.12 -6.66 12.33
C GLU A 306 6.82 -5.36 13.07
N MET A 307 5.60 -4.84 12.86
CA MET A 307 5.18 -3.54 13.37
C MET A 307 3.84 -3.58 14.12
N ASN A 308 3.70 -2.64 15.06
CA ASN A 308 2.43 -2.36 15.75
C ASN A 308 1.51 -1.43 14.91
N SER A 309 0.38 -1.01 15.50
CA SER A 309 -0.61 -0.13 14.84
C SER A 309 -0.12 1.29 14.54
N GLN A 310 1.06 1.67 15.04
CA GLN A 310 1.72 2.96 14.81
C GLN A 310 2.92 2.84 13.86
N TRP A 311 3.11 1.68 13.23
CA TRP A 311 4.29 1.34 12.41
C TRP A 311 5.63 1.41 13.16
N GLU A 312 5.59 1.36 14.49
CA GLU A 312 6.78 1.15 15.32
C GLU A 312 7.12 -0.34 15.32
N SER A 313 8.41 -0.67 15.34
CA SER A 313 8.91 -2.01 15.62
C SER A 313 8.31 -2.54 16.92
N VAL A 314 7.87 -3.79 16.90
CA VAL A 314 7.30 -4.43 18.10
C VAL A 314 8.33 -4.72 19.19
N ASN A 315 9.62 -4.76 18.85
CA ASN A 315 10.70 -5.15 19.76
C ASN A 315 11.81 -4.10 19.92
N VAL A 316 11.85 -3.06 19.07
CA VAL A 316 12.83 -1.97 19.16
C VAL A 316 12.09 -0.64 19.32
N PRO A 317 11.99 -0.08 20.54
CA PRO A 317 11.31 1.19 20.74
C PRO A 317 11.89 2.30 19.86
N ASP A 318 11.07 3.27 19.47
CA ASP A 318 11.46 4.45 18.69
C ASP A 318 12.03 4.15 17.28
N LEU A 319 11.95 2.88 16.83
CA LEU A 319 12.23 2.47 15.46
C LEU A 319 10.91 2.35 14.70
N TYR A 320 10.72 3.19 13.69
CA TYR A 320 9.53 3.22 12.84
C TYR A 320 9.87 2.86 11.41
N PHE A 321 8.85 2.50 10.63
CA PHE A 321 8.98 2.23 9.20
C PHE A 321 7.97 3.03 8.40
N ALA A 322 8.39 3.47 7.21
CA ALA A 322 7.57 4.28 6.32
C ALA A 322 7.58 3.74 4.88
N GLY A 323 6.53 4.08 4.12
CA GLY A 323 6.39 3.72 2.72
C GLY A 323 6.03 2.26 2.51
N THR A 324 6.62 1.64 1.49
CA THR A 324 6.36 0.25 1.10
C THR A 324 6.54 -0.75 2.25
N LEU A 325 7.32 -0.45 3.29
CA LEU A 325 7.47 -1.32 4.46
C LEU A 325 6.20 -1.36 5.33
N MET A 326 5.42 -0.28 5.36
CA MET A 326 4.14 -0.18 6.10
C MET A 326 3.14 -1.23 5.64
N GLN A 327 3.33 -1.78 4.43
CA GLN A 327 2.45 -2.82 3.90
C GLN A 327 2.43 -4.10 4.72
N GLN A 328 3.38 -4.32 5.64
CA GLN A 328 3.29 -5.45 6.56
C GLN A 328 1.94 -5.47 7.30
N ARG A 329 1.37 -4.29 7.60
CA ARG A 329 0.10 -4.13 8.31
C ARG A 329 -1.14 -4.41 7.46
N ASP A 330 -1.03 -4.30 6.13
CA ASP A 330 -2.15 -4.50 5.17
C ASP A 330 -1.77 -5.44 4.01
N PHE A 331 -0.79 -6.32 4.21
CA PHE A 331 -0.15 -7.07 3.13
C PHE A 331 -1.16 -7.90 2.33
N LYS A 332 -1.22 -7.66 1.02
CA LYS A 332 -2.19 -8.28 0.09
C LYS A 332 -3.66 -7.98 0.41
N LYS A 333 -3.93 -6.91 1.17
CA LYS A 333 -5.28 -6.45 1.53
C LYS A 333 -5.56 -5.05 1.01
N SER A 334 -4.70 -4.08 1.32
CA SER A 334 -4.88 -2.67 0.91
C SER A 334 -3.62 -2.12 0.23
N THR A 335 -3.48 -0.79 0.15
CA THR A 335 -2.56 -0.15 -0.79
C THR A 335 -1.29 0.47 -0.18
N CYS A 336 -0.93 0.19 1.09
CA CYS A 336 0.33 0.71 1.68
C CYS A 336 1.60 0.25 0.94
N GLY A 337 1.51 -0.76 0.07
CA GLY A 337 2.60 -1.14 -0.83
C GLY A 337 2.94 -0.09 -1.90
N PHE A 338 2.07 0.90 -2.13
CA PHE A 338 2.10 1.81 -3.29
C PHE A 338 1.95 3.28 -2.87
N VAL A 339 2.47 4.20 -3.67
CA VAL A 339 2.54 5.65 -3.37
C VAL A 339 1.17 6.22 -2.99
N HIS A 340 0.14 5.91 -3.77
CA HIS A 340 -1.24 6.36 -3.53
C HIS A 340 -1.85 5.87 -2.23
N GLY A 341 -1.35 4.78 -1.65
CA GLY A 341 -1.78 4.31 -0.34
C GLY A 341 -0.91 4.89 0.76
N PHE A 342 0.39 4.61 0.73
CA PHE A 342 1.27 4.95 1.84
C PHE A 342 1.44 6.45 2.06
N ARG A 343 1.14 7.32 1.09
CA ARG A 343 1.23 8.78 1.30
C ARG A 343 0.32 9.24 2.45
N TYR A 344 -0.85 8.61 2.62
CA TYR A 344 -1.76 8.88 3.74
C TYR A 344 -1.29 8.20 5.03
N ALA A 345 -0.77 6.96 4.93
CA ALA A 345 -0.17 6.28 6.07
C ALA A 345 1.02 7.07 6.64
N VAL A 346 1.86 7.67 5.78
CA VAL A 346 2.96 8.56 6.18
C VAL A 346 2.45 9.85 6.84
N ARG A 347 1.37 10.46 6.32
CA ARG A 347 0.72 11.60 6.99
C ARG A 347 0.22 11.22 8.38
N SER A 348 -0.40 10.06 8.52
CA SER A 348 -0.88 9.56 9.82
C SER A 348 0.29 9.26 10.78
N LEU A 349 1.35 8.61 10.30
CA LEU A 349 2.58 8.40 11.07
C LEU A 349 3.17 9.72 11.58
N PHE A 350 3.22 10.76 10.75
CA PHE A 350 3.68 12.09 11.17
C PHE A 350 2.86 12.66 12.34
N HIS A 351 1.52 12.55 12.30
CA HIS A 351 0.67 12.97 13.41
C HIS A 351 0.88 12.14 14.67
N ILE A 352 1.07 10.82 14.54
CA ILE A 352 1.38 9.93 15.66
C ILE A 352 2.73 10.27 16.31
N LEU A 353 3.76 10.55 15.51
CA LEU A 353 5.08 10.98 16.02
C LEU A 353 4.97 12.30 16.77
N ASN A 354 4.23 13.28 16.24
CA ASN A 354 4.00 14.55 16.92
C ASN A 354 3.22 14.39 18.23
N LEU A 355 2.21 13.52 18.26
CA LEU A 355 1.49 13.19 19.49
C LEU A 355 2.44 12.60 20.53
N ARG A 356 3.29 11.64 20.12
CA ARG A 356 4.18 10.92 21.05
C ARG A 356 5.33 11.77 21.58
N TYR A 357 6.03 12.48 20.71
CA TYR A 357 7.30 13.15 21.07
C TYR A 357 7.15 14.64 21.33
N GLN A 358 6.10 15.28 20.81
CA GLN A 358 5.86 16.72 20.97
C GLN A 358 4.58 17.02 21.76
N ASN A 359 3.82 15.98 22.15
CA ASN A 359 2.53 16.09 22.84
C ASN A 359 1.53 16.98 22.09
N LEU A 360 1.60 16.99 20.75
CA LEU A 360 0.68 17.73 19.90
C LEU A 360 -0.58 16.88 19.63
N PRO A 361 -1.79 17.43 19.85
CA PRO A 361 -3.01 16.66 19.62
C PRO A 361 -3.18 16.31 18.14
N LEU A 362 -3.89 15.22 17.88
CA LEU A 362 -4.30 14.85 16.52
C LEU A 362 -5.15 15.99 15.91
N PRO A 363 -4.99 16.32 14.62
CA PRO A 363 -5.83 17.32 13.96
C PRO A 363 -7.32 16.95 14.11
N THR A 364 -8.09 17.82 14.74
CA THR A 364 -9.47 17.52 15.15
C THR A 364 -10.39 18.66 14.75
N HIS A 365 -11.51 18.34 14.11
CA HIS A 365 -12.61 19.25 13.87
C HIS A 365 -13.75 18.96 14.86
N THR A 366 -14.20 19.96 15.61
CA THR A 366 -15.26 19.77 16.62
C THR A 366 -16.61 20.23 16.08
N LEU A 367 -17.59 19.34 16.14
CA LEU A 367 -18.98 19.56 15.74
C LEU A 367 -19.89 19.46 16.99
N PRO A 368 -21.04 20.13 17.01
CA PRO A 368 -22.02 19.95 18.08
C PRO A 368 -22.58 18.53 18.09
N LEU A 369 -23.10 18.08 19.24
CA LEU A 369 -23.84 16.82 19.41
C LEU A 369 -25.18 16.89 18.66
N ASN A 370 -25.12 16.79 17.33
CA ASN A 370 -26.27 16.90 16.45
C ASN A 370 -26.11 15.92 15.28
N ALA A 371 -27.00 14.94 15.21
CA ALA A 371 -26.93 13.87 14.20
C ALA A 371 -27.03 14.40 12.76
N THR A 372 -27.86 15.42 12.53
CA THR A 372 -28.04 16.04 11.20
C THR A 372 -26.75 16.71 10.73
N LEU A 373 -26.13 17.53 11.57
CA LEU A 373 -24.87 18.22 11.24
C LEU A 373 -23.71 17.23 11.06
N LEU A 374 -23.64 16.21 11.91
CA LEU A 374 -22.64 15.16 11.79
C LEU A 374 -22.83 14.34 10.51
N ALA A 375 -24.07 13.96 10.17
CA ALA A 375 -24.37 13.25 8.93
C ALA A 375 -23.99 14.04 7.68
N SER A 376 -24.32 15.34 7.64
CA SER A 376 -23.96 16.20 6.52
C SER A 376 -22.44 16.32 6.36
N PHE A 377 -21.71 16.49 7.45
CA PHE A 377 -20.24 16.54 7.42
C PHE A 377 -19.64 15.22 6.94
N ILE A 378 -20.13 14.09 7.46
CA ILE A 378 -19.69 12.75 7.06
C ILE A 378 -19.96 12.51 5.57
N ALA A 379 -21.16 12.84 5.08
CA ALA A 379 -21.52 12.68 3.69
C ALA A 379 -20.61 13.51 2.77
N GLU A 380 -20.36 14.79 3.10
CA GLU A 380 -19.43 15.63 2.34
C GLU A 380 -18.02 15.02 2.31
N ARG A 381 -17.50 14.63 3.49
CA ARG A 381 -16.16 14.06 3.63
C ARG A 381 -15.99 12.75 2.86
N ILE A 382 -16.93 11.81 2.96
CA ILE A 382 -16.90 10.52 2.26
C ILE A 382 -16.87 10.71 0.74
N ASN A 383 -17.65 11.66 0.22
CA ASN A 383 -17.70 11.94 -1.22
C ASN A 383 -16.41 12.58 -1.76
N ARG A 384 -15.65 13.26 -0.90
CA ARG A 384 -14.42 13.97 -1.26
C ARG A 384 -13.14 13.17 -1.01
N THR A 385 -13.07 12.42 0.08
CA THR A 385 -11.82 11.82 0.59
C THR A 385 -11.12 10.93 -0.43
N SER A 386 -9.82 11.15 -0.61
CA SER A 386 -8.96 10.23 -1.36
C SER A 386 -8.26 9.21 -0.47
N ALA A 387 -8.08 9.50 0.82
CA ALA A 387 -7.43 8.59 1.75
C ALA A 387 -8.25 7.33 2.00
N LEU A 388 -9.52 7.46 2.41
CA LEU A 388 -10.38 6.29 2.67
C LEU A 388 -10.63 5.48 1.39
N TRP A 389 -10.62 6.15 0.24
CA TRP A 389 -10.75 5.51 -1.07
C TRP A 389 -9.56 4.61 -1.39
N GLN A 390 -8.34 5.11 -1.20
CA GLN A 390 -7.14 4.33 -1.52
C GLN A 390 -6.82 3.30 -0.44
N GLN A 391 -7.04 3.65 0.82
CA GLN A 391 -6.68 2.85 2.00
C GLN A 391 -7.91 2.18 2.62
N PHE A 392 -8.77 1.63 1.75
CA PHE A 392 -9.99 0.92 2.14
C PHE A 392 -9.71 -0.16 3.19
N GLU A 393 -10.65 -0.34 4.12
CA GLU A 393 -10.60 -1.23 5.31
C GLU A 393 -9.48 -0.93 6.31
N PHE A 394 -8.39 -0.30 5.89
CA PHE A 394 -7.19 -0.11 6.69
C PHE A 394 -7.17 1.25 7.42
N MET A 395 -7.58 2.32 6.73
CA MET A 395 -7.73 3.65 7.32
C MET A 395 -9.20 4.01 7.52
N CYS A 396 -9.46 4.77 8.58
CA CYS A 396 -10.75 5.33 8.88
C CYS A 396 -10.62 6.80 9.29
N ASP A 397 -11.69 7.56 9.11
CA ASP A 397 -11.93 8.73 9.95
C ASP A 397 -12.57 8.26 11.27
N SER A 398 -12.31 8.95 12.37
CA SER A 398 -12.83 8.62 13.70
C SER A 398 -13.53 9.81 14.33
N VAL A 399 -14.72 9.58 14.87
CA VAL A 399 -15.49 10.59 15.61
C VAL A 399 -15.49 10.21 17.09
N LEU A 400 -14.71 10.89 17.92
CA LEU A 400 -14.81 10.73 19.37
C LEU A 400 -16.06 11.47 19.88
N LEU A 401 -16.81 10.83 20.77
CA LEU A 401 -18.07 11.34 21.29
C LEU A 401 -17.99 11.53 22.80
N ASP A 402 -18.20 12.77 23.25
CA ASP A 402 -18.31 13.09 24.67
C ASP A 402 -19.35 14.20 24.91
N GLN A 403 -19.45 14.70 26.15
CA GLN A 403 -20.44 15.73 26.51
C GLN A 403 -20.17 17.10 25.86
N GLN A 404 -18.96 17.34 25.35
CA GLN A 404 -18.53 18.61 24.76
C GLN A 404 -18.79 18.65 23.26
N GLY A 405 -18.85 17.51 22.58
CA GLY A 405 -19.13 17.47 21.15
C GLY A 405 -18.83 16.15 20.45
N CYS A 406 -18.87 16.24 19.13
CA CYS A 406 -18.34 15.24 18.20
C CYS A 406 -16.98 15.72 17.70
N HIS A 407 -15.91 15.02 18.05
CA HIS A 407 -14.54 15.36 17.68
C HIS A 407 -14.09 14.48 16.51
N TYR A 408 -14.14 15.05 15.31
CA TYR A 408 -13.84 14.40 14.05
C TYR A 408 -12.33 14.44 13.77
N ILE A 409 -11.73 13.27 13.62
CA ILE A 409 -10.30 13.08 13.35
C ILE A 409 -10.18 12.30 12.05
N GLU A 410 -9.47 12.87 11.08
CA GLU A 410 -9.31 12.27 9.76
C GLU A 410 -8.16 11.26 9.74
N GLU A 411 -8.31 10.21 8.94
CA GLU A 411 -7.20 9.41 8.40
C GLU A 411 -6.27 8.75 9.42
N LEU A 412 -6.86 7.94 10.30
CA LEU A 412 -6.15 7.09 11.25
C LEU A 412 -6.22 5.62 10.82
N PRO A 413 -5.22 4.78 11.13
CA PRO A 413 -5.35 3.34 11.02
C PRO A 413 -6.49 2.85 11.93
N VAL A 414 -7.34 1.98 11.42
CA VAL A 414 -8.43 1.36 12.21
C VAL A 414 -7.85 0.71 13.48
N ALA A 415 -6.75 -0.03 13.34
CA ALA A 415 -6.06 -0.66 14.47
C ALA A 415 -5.55 0.35 15.51
N PHE A 416 -5.09 1.54 15.09
CA PHE A 416 -4.62 2.58 16.00
C PHE A 416 -5.78 3.15 16.83
N CYS A 417 -6.94 3.36 16.21
CA CYS A 417 -8.16 3.78 16.91
C CYS A 417 -8.55 2.76 18.00
N HIS A 418 -8.49 1.46 17.70
CA HIS A 418 -8.77 0.43 18.71
C HIS A 418 -7.75 0.40 19.85
N ASP A 419 -6.46 0.46 19.51
CA ASP A 419 -5.38 0.40 20.51
C ASP A 419 -5.32 1.65 21.39
N THR A 420 -5.81 2.79 20.90
CA THR A 420 -5.79 4.07 21.62
C THR A 420 -7.16 4.34 22.26
N PHE A 421 -8.18 4.61 21.44
CA PHE A 421 -9.50 5.01 21.92
C PHE A 421 -10.27 3.84 22.54
N GLY A 422 -10.13 2.65 21.95
CA GLY A 422 -10.75 1.43 22.49
C GLY A 422 -10.21 1.07 23.87
N ARG A 423 -8.88 1.08 24.06
CA ARG A 423 -8.26 0.79 25.36
C ARG A 423 -8.56 1.85 26.43
N GLU A 424 -8.66 3.11 26.02
CA GLU A 424 -9.09 4.21 26.90
C GLU A 424 -10.60 4.20 27.18
N SER A 425 -11.34 3.18 26.71
CA SER A 425 -12.80 3.06 26.89
C SER A 425 -13.57 4.29 26.41
N LYS A 426 -13.11 4.92 25.33
CA LYS A 426 -13.81 6.06 24.72
C LYS A 426 -15.04 5.59 23.94
N ASN A 427 -15.99 6.51 23.75
CA ASN A 427 -17.07 6.34 22.79
C ASN A 427 -16.61 6.92 21.46
N TYR A 428 -16.68 6.14 20.38
CA TYR A 428 -16.26 6.63 19.08
C TYR A 428 -16.94 5.92 17.92
N ILE A 429 -17.01 6.58 16.78
CA ILE A 429 -17.46 6.01 15.51
C ILE A 429 -16.28 5.95 14.57
N SER A 430 -15.96 4.77 14.03
CA SER A 430 -15.00 4.64 12.93
C SER A 430 -15.75 4.64 11.59
N ILE A 431 -15.25 5.38 10.62
CA ILE A 431 -15.83 5.54 9.28
C ILE A 431 -14.78 5.13 8.27
N ALA A 432 -15.02 4.06 7.53
CA ALA A 432 -14.12 3.55 6.50
C ALA A 432 -14.88 3.30 5.19
N LEU A 433 -14.15 3.22 4.08
CA LEU A 433 -14.66 2.61 2.86
C LEU A 433 -14.19 1.15 2.80
N GLU A 434 -15.10 0.23 2.50
CA GLU A 434 -14.83 -1.21 2.50
C GLU A 434 -15.48 -1.89 1.31
N TYR A 435 -14.82 -2.91 0.78
CA TYR A 435 -15.47 -3.87 -0.11
C TYR A 435 -16.26 -4.88 0.70
N GLY A 436 -17.30 -5.44 0.10
CA GLY A 436 -18.11 -6.45 0.73
C GLY A 436 -17.37 -7.72 1.15
N PRO A 437 -17.98 -8.54 2.03
CA PRO A 437 -17.49 -9.87 2.32
C PRO A 437 -17.29 -10.68 1.04
N ASP A 438 -16.20 -11.46 0.99
CA ASP A 438 -15.87 -12.36 -0.11
C ASP A 438 -15.78 -11.72 -1.51
N HIS A 439 -15.65 -10.39 -1.60
CA HIS A 439 -15.53 -9.69 -2.89
C HIS A 439 -14.38 -10.22 -3.77
N ASP A 440 -13.33 -10.77 -3.16
CA ASP A 440 -12.15 -11.29 -3.85
C ASP A 440 -12.28 -12.75 -4.31
N LYS A 441 -13.40 -13.41 -3.98
CA LYS A 441 -13.73 -14.78 -4.41
C LYS A 441 -14.70 -14.82 -5.58
N VAL A 442 -15.27 -13.67 -5.92
CA VAL A 442 -16.28 -13.48 -6.94
C VAL A 442 -15.60 -13.08 -8.25
N ASP A 443 -16.08 -13.58 -9.39
CA ASP A 443 -15.66 -13.07 -10.70
C ASP A 443 -16.44 -11.79 -11.01
N PRO A 444 -15.80 -10.61 -11.07
CA PRO A 444 -16.50 -9.34 -11.27
C PRO A 444 -17.15 -9.22 -12.65
N PHE A 445 -16.84 -10.10 -13.60
CA PHE A 445 -17.43 -10.14 -14.94
C PHE A 445 -18.60 -11.13 -15.07
N ASN A 446 -18.88 -11.93 -14.04
CA ASN A 446 -19.97 -12.89 -14.07
C ASN A 446 -21.31 -12.19 -13.79
N ILE A 447 -22.19 -12.18 -14.79
CA ILE A 447 -23.51 -11.52 -14.74
C ILE A 447 -24.52 -12.24 -13.85
N ASP A 448 -24.30 -13.52 -13.54
CA ASP A 448 -25.20 -14.32 -12.69
C ASP A 448 -25.03 -13.96 -11.20
N ILE A 449 -24.06 -13.12 -10.88
CA ILE A 449 -23.78 -12.65 -9.53
C ILE A 449 -24.66 -11.44 -9.25
N ASN A 450 -25.68 -11.67 -8.43
CA ASN A 450 -26.67 -10.65 -8.09
C ASN A 450 -26.04 -9.50 -7.29
N ARG A 451 -26.41 -8.27 -7.62
CA ARG A 451 -25.92 -7.04 -6.98
C ARG A 451 -27.05 -6.39 -6.21
N VAL A 452 -26.76 -5.89 -5.01
CA VAL A 452 -27.71 -5.06 -4.27
C VAL A 452 -27.99 -3.79 -5.08
N SER A 453 -29.25 -3.40 -5.16
CA SER A 453 -29.61 -2.15 -5.83
C SER A 453 -28.97 -0.96 -5.10
N GLN A 454 -28.47 0.02 -5.85
CA GLN A 454 -27.88 1.23 -5.28
C GLN A 454 -28.85 2.10 -4.44
N ASP A 455 -30.15 1.80 -4.50
CA ASP A 455 -31.19 2.46 -3.70
C ASP A 455 -31.72 1.59 -2.55
N ASP A 456 -31.22 0.35 -2.43
CA ASP A 456 -31.64 -0.61 -1.39
C ASP A 456 -30.74 -0.49 -0.15
N HIS A 457 -31.04 0.52 0.68
CA HIS A 457 -30.33 0.76 1.93
C HIS A 457 -30.61 -0.31 3.00
N GLU A 458 -31.73 -1.03 2.91
CA GLU A 458 -32.08 -2.11 3.86
C GLU A 458 -31.13 -3.30 3.71
N ASN A 459 -30.70 -3.59 2.47
CA ASN A 459 -29.76 -4.67 2.17
C ASN A 459 -28.31 -4.18 1.95
N ALA A 460 -27.98 -2.95 2.34
CA ALA A 460 -26.64 -2.38 2.15
C ALA A 460 -25.52 -3.22 2.80
N LEU A 461 -25.82 -4.04 3.82
CA LEU A 461 -24.85 -4.98 4.39
C LEU A 461 -24.35 -6.05 3.40
N ASN A 462 -25.12 -6.31 2.33
CA ASN A 462 -24.80 -7.28 1.28
C ASN A 462 -24.08 -6.64 0.08
N ALA A 463 -23.74 -5.35 0.19
CA ALA A 463 -22.89 -4.63 -0.75
C ALA A 463 -21.58 -5.41 -1.00
N GLN A 464 -21.18 -5.56 -2.28
CA GLN A 464 -19.95 -6.20 -2.73
C GLN A 464 -18.84 -5.19 -3.14
N TYR A 465 -19.22 -4.03 -3.65
CA TYR A 465 -18.32 -2.95 -4.06
C TYR A 465 -17.93 -2.05 -2.88
N LEU A 466 -17.00 -1.13 -3.16
CA LEU A 466 -16.50 -0.18 -2.18
C LEU A 466 -17.65 0.73 -1.72
N HIS A 467 -17.96 0.71 -0.42
CA HIS A 467 -19.01 1.53 0.18
C HIS A 467 -18.64 1.98 1.61
N PRO A 468 -19.29 3.03 2.14
CA PRO A 468 -19.04 3.50 3.49
C PRO A 468 -19.60 2.57 4.56
N VAL A 469 -18.77 2.29 5.55
CA VAL A 469 -19.12 1.50 6.73
C VAL A 469 -18.78 2.28 7.99
N LEU A 470 -19.79 2.50 8.81
CA LEU A 470 -19.67 3.19 10.09
C LEU A 470 -19.83 2.17 11.21
N ARG A 471 -18.88 2.10 12.14
CA ARG A 471 -18.96 1.23 13.32
C ARG A 471 -18.92 2.07 14.58
N PHE A 472 -19.93 1.91 15.43
CA PHE A 472 -20.01 2.59 16.72
C PHE A 472 -19.43 1.71 17.83
N TYR A 473 -18.60 2.33 18.65
CA TYR A 473 -17.99 1.75 19.84
C TYR A 473 -18.43 2.54 21.06
N TYR A 474 -19.03 1.85 22.03
CA TYR A 474 -19.41 2.41 23.32
C TYR A 474 -18.49 1.84 24.39
N GLN A 475 -17.84 2.72 25.15
CA GLN A 475 -16.84 2.33 26.16
C GLN A 475 -15.78 1.38 25.59
N GLY A 476 -15.30 1.66 24.38
CA GLY A 476 -14.31 0.85 23.66
C GLY A 476 -14.80 -0.48 23.08
N LYS A 477 -16.09 -0.83 23.25
CA LYS A 477 -16.66 -2.08 22.70
C LYS A 477 -17.54 -1.79 21.50
N HIS A 478 -17.41 -2.60 20.45
CA HIS A 478 -18.27 -2.52 19.27
C HIS A 478 -19.73 -2.80 19.66
N VAL A 479 -20.65 -1.92 19.24
CA VAL A 479 -22.09 -2.00 19.53
C VAL A 479 -22.91 -2.20 18.28
N SER A 480 -22.64 -1.43 17.23
CA SER A 480 -23.44 -1.43 16.01
C SER A 480 -22.62 -1.07 14.78
N THR A 481 -23.14 -1.45 13.61
CA THR A 481 -22.56 -1.14 12.31
C THR A 481 -23.67 -0.61 11.39
N HIS A 482 -23.34 0.40 10.60
CA HIS A 482 -24.20 0.92 9.54
C HIS A 482 -23.43 0.89 8.22
N HIS A 483 -24.02 0.21 7.23
CA HIS A 483 -23.56 0.20 5.86
C HIS A 483 -24.38 1.22 5.08
N MET A 484 -23.72 2.16 4.41
CA MET A 484 -24.40 3.02 3.44
C MET A 484 -24.56 2.25 2.13
N ALA A 485 -25.69 2.44 1.44
CA ALA A 485 -25.94 1.79 0.16
C ALA A 485 -24.82 2.12 -0.84
N GLU A 486 -24.48 1.15 -1.69
CA GLU A 486 -23.56 1.39 -2.80
C GLU A 486 -24.13 2.39 -3.79
N ASN A 487 -23.24 3.09 -4.50
CA ASN A 487 -23.65 3.98 -5.57
C ASN A 487 -22.74 3.78 -6.78
N LEU A 488 -23.32 3.63 -7.97
CA LEU A 488 -22.57 3.36 -9.20
C LEU A 488 -21.56 4.48 -9.52
N GLU A 489 -21.91 5.73 -9.24
CA GLU A 489 -21.08 6.91 -9.46
C GLU A 489 -20.17 7.19 -8.25
N ASN A 490 -20.31 6.41 -7.18
CA ASN A 490 -19.68 6.60 -5.88
C ASN A 490 -20.04 7.95 -5.26
N GLU A 491 -21.30 8.35 -5.43
CA GLU A 491 -21.90 9.52 -4.79
C GLU A 491 -22.89 9.10 -3.69
N TRP A 492 -22.48 9.27 -2.44
CA TRP A 492 -23.26 8.93 -1.25
C TRP A 492 -24.00 10.14 -0.67
N ASN A 493 -24.82 10.78 -1.51
CA ASN A 493 -25.52 12.05 -1.19
C ASN A 493 -27.05 12.00 -1.43
N ARG A 494 -27.58 10.92 -2.02
CA ARG A 494 -29.04 10.72 -2.19
C ARG A 494 -29.78 10.81 -0.85
N TYR A 495 -30.83 11.63 -0.82
CA TYR A 495 -31.52 11.97 0.42
C TYR A 495 -32.16 10.75 1.10
N GLU A 496 -32.92 9.95 0.35
CA GLU A 496 -33.66 8.80 0.89
C GLU A 496 -32.77 7.60 1.21
N SER A 497 -31.80 7.26 0.34
CA SER A 497 -30.98 6.05 0.48
C SER A 497 -29.68 6.23 1.25
N HIS A 498 -29.21 7.48 1.43
CA HIS A 498 -27.95 7.75 2.14
C HIS A 498 -28.13 8.69 3.34
N VAL A 499 -28.76 9.85 3.15
CA VAL A 499 -28.77 10.91 4.17
C VAL A 499 -29.68 10.55 5.34
N ILE A 500 -30.93 10.14 5.09
CA ILE A 500 -31.88 9.77 6.15
C ILE A 500 -31.37 8.57 6.98
N PRO A 501 -30.94 7.44 6.38
CA PRO A 501 -30.45 6.29 7.15
C PRO A 501 -29.22 6.64 8.00
N LEU A 502 -28.28 7.43 7.45
CA LEU A 502 -27.12 7.89 8.19
C LEU A 502 -27.50 8.76 9.39
N GLN A 503 -28.45 9.70 9.21
CA GLN A 503 -28.93 10.54 10.31
C GLN A 503 -29.61 9.74 11.42
N GLN A 504 -30.43 8.75 11.07
CA GLN A 504 -31.10 7.88 12.04
C GLN A 504 -30.10 7.04 12.83
N TYR A 505 -29.10 6.47 12.15
CA TYR A 505 -28.03 5.71 12.79
C TYR A 505 -27.23 6.57 13.78
N LEU A 506 -26.80 7.75 13.34
CA LEU A 506 -26.04 8.67 14.17
C LEU A 506 -26.87 9.19 15.35
N SER A 507 -28.17 9.46 15.16
CA SER A 507 -29.07 9.83 16.26
C SER A 507 -29.08 8.76 17.36
N SER A 508 -29.17 7.49 16.98
CA SER A 508 -29.16 6.36 17.91
C SER A 508 -27.81 6.27 18.66
N CYS A 509 -26.70 6.48 17.96
CA CYS A 509 -25.37 6.50 18.58
C CYS A 509 -25.21 7.64 19.60
N LEU A 510 -25.65 8.86 19.24
CA LEU A 510 -25.55 10.02 20.11
C LEU A 510 -26.43 9.88 21.36
N GLN A 511 -27.64 9.34 21.22
CA GLN A 511 -28.55 9.08 22.35
C GLN A 511 -27.93 8.17 23.42
N LEU A 512 -27.23 7.10 22.99
CA LEU A 512 -26.51 6.20 23.89
C LEU A 512 -25.38 6.90 24.67
N VAL A 513 -24.74 7.91 24.07
CA VAL A 513 -23.68 8.69 24.72
C VAL A 513 -24.25 9.76 25.66
N THR A 514 -25.36 10.40 25.28
CA THR A 514 -25.97 11.49 26.07
C THR A 514 -26.90 11.00 27.18
N GLY A 515 -27.27 9.72 27.20
CA GLY A 515 -28.16 9.14 28.21
C GLY A 515 -29.64 9.53 28.04
N THR A 516 -30.02 10.04 26.87
CA THR A 516 -31.43 10.29 26.51
C THR A 516 -32.05 8.99 26.02
N GLU A 517 -33.02 8.44 26.77
CA GLU A 517 -33.75 7.22 26.40
C GLU A 517 -34.35 7.31 24.99
N VAL A 518 -34.29 6.20 24.24
CA VAL A 518 -35.07 5.99 23.00
C VAL A 518 -36.54 5.90 23.42
N PRO A 519 -37.47 6.71 22.89
CA PRO A 519 -38.88 6.35 22.96
C PRO A 519 -39.03 5.05 22.17
N ASP A 520 -39.45 3.98 22.83
CA ASP A 520 -39.85 2.70 22.24
C ASP A 520 -40.54 2.93 20.89
N THR A 521 -39.83 2.68 19.78
CA THR A 521 -40.47 2.44 18.49
C THR A 521 -40.58 0.94 18.36
N ALA A 522 -41.80 0.48 18.63
CA ALA A 522 -42.29 -0.86 18.51
C ALA A 522 -41.89 -1.53 17.17
N GLU A 523 -41.71 -2.84 17.25
CA GLU A 523 -41.80 -3.78 16.13
C GLU A 523 -42.93 -3.39 15.16
N ALA A 524 -42.58 -3.23 13.88
CA ALA A 524 -43.47 -3.49 12.74
C ALA A 524 -42.63 -3.77 11.49
#